data_AF-A0A967BB05-F1
#
_entry.id   AF-A0A967BB05-F1
#
_cell.length_a   1.000
_cell.length_b   1.000
_cell.length_c   1.000
_cell.angle_alpha   90.00
_cell.angle_beta   90.00
_cell.angle_gamma   90.00
#
_symmetry.space_group_name_H-M   'P 1'
#
loop_
_entity.id
_entity.type
_entity.pdbx_description
1 polymer ?
#
loop_
_entity_poly.entity_id
_entity_poly.type
_entity_poly.pdbx_seq_one_letter_code
_entity_poly.pdbx_strand_id
1 'polypeptide(L)'
;MGGALSADVPKAATPDPYNARRAACTDWMMSDYPTGLDESWCTAEFALPSAFLIKCARAQHLGFESPTQQKACRLMFLRAAETAANGFVLN
;
A
#
# COMPACT_ATOMS: atom_id res chain seq x y z
N MET A 1 -16.74 53.70 19.57
CA MET A 1 -16.21 52.52 20.29
C MET A 1 -16.34 51.33 19.35
N GLY A 2 -15.29 51.01 18.58
CA GLY A 2 -15.29 49.91 17.63
C GLY A 2 -14.73 48.65 18.28
N GLY A 3 -15.57 47.64 18.49
CA GLY A 3 -15.14 46.31 18.94
C GLY A 3 -14.83 45.45 17.72
N ALA A 4 -13.55 45.17 17.49
CA ALA A 4 -13.14 44.13 16.56
C ALA A 4 -13.35 42.77 17.23
N LEU A 5 -14.32 41.99 16.77
CA LEU A 5 -14.41 40.57 17.05
C LEU A 5 -13.37 39.87 16.17
N SER A 6 -12.25 39.50 16.80
CA SER A 6 -11.21 38.67 16.19
C SER A 6 -11.81 37.35 15.70
N ALA A 7 -11.64 37.06 14.41
CA ALA A 7 -11.90 35.74 13.87
C ALA A 7 -10.82 34.78 14.40
N ASP A 8 -11.21 33.77 15.16
CA ASP A 8 -10.39 32.59 15.41
C ASP A 8 -10.09 31.91 14.06
N VAL A 9 -8.89 32.14 13.53
CA VAL A 9 -8.39 31.38 12.39
C VAL A 9 -8.26 29.92 12.84
N PRO A 10 -8.95 28.96 12.21
CA PRO A 10 -8.78 27.56 12.58
C PRO A 10 -7.32 27.17 12.35
N LYS A 11 -6.60 26.89 13.44
CA LYS A 11 -5.25 26.33 13.40
C LYS A 11 -5.35 25.03 12.62
N ALA A 12 -4.76 24.99 11.43
CA ALA A 12 -4.74 23.81 10.59
C ALA A 12 -4.32 22.59 11.42
N ALA A 13 -5.18 21.58 11.48
CA ALA A 13 -4.86 20.33 12.16
C ALA A 13 -3.62 19.76 11.48
N THR A 14 -2.52 19.65 12.22
CA THR A 14 -1.34 18.92 11.77
C THR A 14 -1.78 17.51 11.38
N PRO A 15 -1.46 17.03 10.16
CA PRO A 15 -1.83 15.69 9.74
C PRO A 15 -1.30 14.69 10.78
N ASP A 16 -2.16 13.75 11.20
CA ASP A 16 -1.71 12.65 12.03
C ASP A 16 -0.59 11.90 11.29
N PRO A 17 0.64 11.86 11.85
CA PRO A 17 1.78 11.24 11.19
C PRO A 17 1.54 9.77 10.85
N TYR A 18 0.73 9.06 11.65
CA TYR A 18 0.39 7.67 11.37
C TYR A 18 -0.46 7.55 10.09
N ASN A 19 -1.53 8.33 9.99
CA ASN A 19 -2.39 8.34 8.79
C ASN A 19 -1.65 8.86 7.54
N ALA A 20 -0.77 9.85 7.68
CA ALA A 20 0.06 10.32 6.58
C ALA A 20 1.01 9.21 6.07
N ARG A 21 1.58 8.41 6.98
CA ARG A 21 2.44 7.29 6.63
C ARG A 21 1.67 6.15 5.96
N ARG A 22 0.48 5.82 6.47
CA ARG A 22 -0.41 4.85 5.85
C ARG A 22 -0.76 5.25 4.42
N ALA A 23 -1.10 6.51 4.19
CA ALA A 23 -1.38 7.02 2.84
C ALA A 23 -0.19 6.81 1.90
N ALA A 24 1.02 7.20 2.31
CA ALA A 24 2.23 7.00 1.52
C ALA A 24 2.48 5.52 1.17
N CYS A 25 2.35 4.60 2.14
CA CYS A 25 2.48 3.17 1.89
C CYS A 25 1.44 2.66 0.87
N THR A 26 0.21 3.17 0.93
CA THR A 26 -0.87 2.76 0.03
C THR A 26 -0.62 3.27 -1.39
N ASP A 27 -0.11 4.50 -1.53
CA ASP A 27 0.25 5.09 -2.82
C ASP A 27 1.42 4.33 -3.48
N TRP A 28 2.43 3.96 -2.69
CA TRP A 28 3.56 3.15 -3.15
C TRP A 28 3.13 1.74 -3.55
N MET A 29 2.20 1.12 -2.83
CA MET A 29 1.63 -0.17 -3.23
C MET A 29 0.99 -0.14 -4.63
N MET A 30 0.38 0.98 -5.01
CA MET A 30 -0.29 1.15 -6.31
C MET A 30 0.66 1.54 -7.44
N SER A 31 1.86 2.03 -7.10
CA SER A 31 2.86 2.50 -8.06
C SER A 31 4.12 1.63 -7.96
N ASP A 32 5.01 1.96 -7.02
CA ASP A 32 6.12 1.15 -6.56
C ASP A 32 6.64 1.67 -5.22
N TYR A 33 7.21 0.77 -4.40
CA TYR A 33 7.95 1.17 -3.22
C TYR A 33 9.33 1.74 -3.58
N PRO A 34 9.80 2.80 -2.88
CA PRO A 34 11.13 3.35 -3.13
C PRO A 34 12.26 2.34 -2.88
N THR A 35 12.09 1.49 -1.86
CA THR A 35 13.03 0.44 -1.51
C THR A 35 12.31 -0.82 -1.04
N GLY A 36 13.00 -1.97 -1.06
CA GLY A 36 12.48 -3.20 -0.47
C GLY A 36 12.31 -3.13 1.05
N LEU A 37 13.06 -2.24 1.73
CA LEU A 37 12.88 -2.00 3.16
C LEU A 37 11.55 -1.29 3.43
N ASP A 38 11.22 -0.25 2.64
CA ASP A 38 9.94 0.45 2.74
C ASP A 38 8.78 -0.50 2.47
N GLU A 39 8.88 -1.36 1.46
CA GLU A 39 7.88 -2.40 1.21
C GLU A 39 7.74 -3.36 2.41
N SER A 40 8.85 -3.91 2.91
CA SER A 40 8.81 -4.84 4.04
C SER A 40 8.20 -4.23 5.30
N TRP A 41 8.48 -2.95 5.54
CA TRP A 41 7.94 -2.23 6.69
C TRP A 41 6.46 -1.92 6.50
N CYS A 42 6.06 -1.36 5.35
CA CYS A 42 4.65 -1.02 5.07
C CYS A 42 3.74 -2.26 5.04
N THR A 43 4.22 -3.37 4.48
CA THR A 43 3.47 -4.64 4.44
C THR A 43 3.32 -5.26 5.84
N ALA A 44 4.33 -5.16 6.70
CA ALA A 44 4.27 -5.63 8.09
C ALA A 44 3.40 -4.74 8.99
N GLU A 45 3.56 -3.41 8.91
CA GLU A 45 2.86 -2.46 9.79
C GLU A 45 1.37 -2.35 9.44
N PHE A 46 1.05 -2.27 8.15
CA PHE A 46 -0.32 -1.98 7.68
C PHE A 46 -1.03 -3.18 7.05
N ALA A 47 -0.43 -4.37 7.10
CA ALA A 47 -0.95 -5.58 6.46
C ALA A 47 -1.27 -5.39 4.96
N LEU A 48 -0.51 -4.52 4.28
CA LEU A 48 -0.68 -4.26 2.86
C LEU A 48 -0.09 -5.40 2.02
N PRO A 49 -0.66 -5.70 0.84
CA PRO A 49 -0.03 -6.61 -0.10
C PRO A 49 1.24 -5.97 -0.71
N SER A 50 2.12 -6.83 -1.23
CA SER A 50 3.26 -6.39 -2.05
C SER A 50 2.80 -5.67 -3.32
N ALA A 51 3.51 -4.61 -3.73
CA ALA A 51 3.25 -3.91 -5.00
C ALA A 51 3.41 -4.85 -6.21
N PHE A 52 4.24 -5.88 -6.07
CA PHE A 52 4.44 -6.89 -7.10
C PHE A 52 3.15 -7.64 -7.45
N LEU A 53 2.27 -7.89 -6.48
CA LEU A 53 0.97 -8.54 -6.74
C LEU A 53 0.08 -7.66 -7.62
N ILE A 54 0.07 -6.34 -7.39
CA ILE A 54 -0.69 -5.37 -8.18
C ILE A 54 -0.15 -5.31 -9.61
N LYS A 55 1.18 -5.27 -9.78
CA LYS A 55 1.81 -5.34 -11.10
C LYS A 55 1.45 -6.62 -11.86
N CYS A 56 1.49 -7.76 -11.17
CA CYS A 56 1.12 -9.04 -11.75
C CYS A 56 -0.35 -9.11 -12.14
N ALA A 57 -1.25 -8.54 -11.34
CA ALA A 57 -2.67 -8.45 -11.68
C ALA A 57 -2.88 -7.59 -12.93
N ARG A 58 -2.18 -6.45 -13.03
CA ARG A 58 -2.22 -5.61 -14.25
C ARG A 58 -1.68 -6.36 -15.47
N ALA A 59 -0.57 -7.07 -15.34
CA ALA A 59 0.03 -7.85 -16.42
C ALA A 59 -0.87 -8.99 -16.92
N GLN A 60 -1.74 -9.56 -16.07
CA GLN A 60 -2.74 -10.53 -16.53
C GLN A 60 -3.73 -9.93 -17.53
N HIS A 61 -4.08 -8.64 -17.40
CA HIS A 61 -5.00 -7.95 -18.30
C HIS A 61 -4.31 -7.36 -19.52
N LEU A 62 -3.12 -6.78 -19.34
CA LEU A 62 -2.41 -6.06 -20.41
C LEU A 62 -1.41 -6.92 -21.18
N GLY A 63 -1.10 -8.11 -20.68
CA GLY A 63 -0.05 -8.98 -21.20
C GLY A 63 1.22 -8.91 -20.34
N PHE A 64 1.98 -10.00 -20.35
CA PHE A 64 3.27 -10.10 -19.68
C PHE A 64 4.38 -9.61 -20.61
N GLU A 65 5.33 -8.86 -20.06
CA GLU A 65 6.53 -8.37 -20.73
C GLU A 65 7.47 -9.51 -21.13
N SER A 66 7.48 -10.61 -20.37
CA SER A 66 8.31 -11.77 -20.66
C SER A 66 7.74 -13.07 -20.07
N PRO A 67 8.16 -14.24 -20.60
CA PRO A 67 7.84 -15.54 -20.00
C PRO A 67 8.34 -15.67 -18.56
N THR A 68 9.44 -14.99 -18.23
CA THR A 68 10.00 -14.95 -16.87
C THR A 68 9.07 -14.18 -15.93
N GLN A 69 8.56 -13.02 -16.35
CA GLN A 69 7.59 -12.25 -15.57
C GLN A 69 6.31 -13.06 -15.31
N GLN A 70 5.79 -13.76 -16.32
CA GLN A 70 4.62 -14.62 -16.17
C GLN A 70 4.84 -15.71 -15.10
N LYS A 71 5.99 -16.39 -15.13
CA LYS A 71 6.34 -17.42 -14.13
C LYS A 71 6.47 -16.82 -12.73
N ALA A 72 7.15 -15.69 -12.60
CA ALA A 72 7.30 -14.99 -11.33
C ALA A 72 5.94 -14.57 -10.74
N CYS A 73 5.06 -14.01 -11.56
CA CYS A 73 3.71 -13.63 -11.15
C CYS A 73 2.89 -14.83 -10.68
N ARG A 74 2.95 -15.97 -11.40
CA ARG A 74 2.28 -17.20 -10.99
C ARG A 74 2.75 -17.66 -9.61
N LEU A 75 4.06 -17.68 -9.37
CA LEU A 75 4.63 -18.10 -8.08
C LEU A 75 4.20 -17.17 -6.94
N MET A 76 4.21 -15.86 -7.17
CA MET A 76 3.81 -14.90 -6.14
C MET A 76 2.32 -14.98 -5.81
N PHE A 77 1.43 -15.22 -6.78
CA PHE A 77 0.02 -15.45 -6.49
C PHE A 77 -0.24 -16.72 -5.70
N LEU A 78 0.46 -17.82 -6.02
CA LEU A 78 0.36 -19.06 -5.25
C LEU A 78 0.78 -18.84 -3.79
N ARG A 79 1.91 -18.17 -3.57
CA ARG A 79 2.38 -17.81 -2.23
C ARG A 79 1.39 -16.91 -1.48
N ALA A 80 0.83 -15.92 -2.15
CA ALA A 80 -0.18 -15.04 -1.55
C ALA A 80 -1.46 -15.81 -1.19
N ALA A 81 -1.90 -16.74 -2.04
CA ALA A 81 -3.04 -17.59 -1.78
C ALA A 81 -2.81 -18.53 -0.58
N GLU A 82 -1.61 -19.11 -0.45
CA GLU A 82 -1.22 -19.91 0.72
C GLU A 82 -1.24 -19.07 2.01
N THR A 83 -0.67 -17.86 1.99
CA THR A 83 -0.71 -16.96 3.15
C THR A 83 -2.14 -16.60 3.52
N ALA A 84 -3.00 -16.30 2.53
CA ALA A 84 -4.40 -16.01 2.77
C ALA A 84 -5.12 -17.23 3.38
N ALA A 85 -4.95 -18.43 2.81
CA ALA A 85 -5.53 -19.66 3.33
C ALA A 85 -5.09 -19.94 4.78
N ASN A 86 -3.81 -19.76 5.09
CA ASN A 86 -3.28 -19.93 6.44
C ASN A 86 -3.83 -18.88 7.42
N GLY A 87 -4.09 -17.65 6.96
CA GLY A 87 -4.76 -16.62 7.75
C GLY A 87 -6.28 -16.84 7.93
N PHE A 88 -6.91 -17.58 7.01
CA PHE A 88 -8.32 -18.01 7.09
C PHE A 88 -8.54 -19.26 7.94
N VAL A 89 -7.49 -19.93 8.43
CA VAL A 89 -7.61 -20.91 9.51
C VAL A 89 -7.87 -20.15 10.81
N LEU A 90 -9.15 -19.79 11.02
CA LEU A 90 -9.68 -19.37 12.30
C LEU A 90 -9.44 -20.52 13.29
N ASN A 91 -8.52 -20.33 14.24
CA ASN A 91 -8.54 -21.10 15.49
C ASN A 91 -9.71 -20.64 16.35
#